data_AF-A0A6A2WJ39-F1
#
_entry.id   AF-A0A6A2WJ39-F1
#
_cell.length_a   1.000
_cell.length_b   1.000
_cell.length_c   1.000
_cell.angle_alpha   90.00
_cell.angle_beta   90.00
_cell.angle_gamma   90.00
#
_symmetry.space_group_name_H-M   'P 1'
#
loop_
_entity.id
_entity.type
_entity.pdbx_description
1 polymer ?
#
loop_
_entity_poly.entity_id
_entity_poly.type
_entity_poly.pdbx_seq_one_letter_code
_entity_poly.pdbx_strand_id
1 'polypeptide(L)'
;MSQRAAISIFFFMLVLVLSDAFILSPAADEPRSCDFPAIIDLGDSNSNTGRYAAGFDPPTPPYGNTCFHMPARRFSDGRLVLDFIGMF
;
A
#
# COMPACT_ATOMS: atom_id res chain seq x y z
N MET A 1 -41.95 -26.31 -35.12
CA MET A 1 -41.41 -25.02 -34.62
C MET A 1 -40.98 -24.19 -35.82
N SER A 2 -41.48 -22.97 -35.98
CA SER A 2 -41.20 -22.15 -37.18
C SER A 2 -39.71 -21.81 -37.28
N GLN A 3 -39.11 -21.92 -38.48
CA GLN A 3 -37.71 -21.57 -38.75
C GLN A 3 -37.36 -20.14 -38.25
N ARG A 4 -38.33 -19.21 -38.32
CA ARG A 4 -38.19 -17.85 -37.79
C ARG A 4 -38.08 -17.80 -36.27
N ALA A 5 -38.81 -18.67 -35.57
CA ALA A 5 -38.75 -18.75 -34.11
C ALA A 5 -37.40 -19.33 -33.64
N ALA A 6 -36.88 -20.34 -34.33
CA ALA A 6 -35.56 -20.91 -34.01
C ALA A 6 -34.42 -19.90 -34.18
N ILE A 7 -34.44 -19.11 -35.25
CA ILE A 7 -33.45 -18.05 -35.49
C ILE A 7 -33.54 -16.97 -34.41
N SER A 8 -34.75 -16.52 -34.06
CA SER A 8 -34.95 -15.51 -33.00
C SER A 8 -34.43 -15.98 -31.64
N ILE A 9 -34.72 -17.23 -31.27
CA ILE A 9 -34.24 -17.83 -30.01
C ILE A 9 -32.71 -17.94 -30.00
N PHE A 10 -32.08 -18.32 -31.12
CA PHE A 10 -30.63 -18.38 -31.23
C PHE A 10 -29.98 -17.02 -30.98
N PHE A 11 -30.48 -15.96 -31.61
CA PHE A 11 -29.96 -14.60 -31.40
C PHE A 11 -30.21 -14.10 -29.97
N PHE A 12 -31.36 -14.42 -29.37
CA PHE A 12 -31.64 -14.07 -27.97
C PHE A 12 -30.67 -14.75 -27.00
N MET A 13 -30.43 -16.05 -27.17
CA MET A 13 -29.46 -16.79 -26.37
C MET A 13 -28.04 -16.27 -26.58
N LEU A 14 -27.66 -15.91 -27.80
CA LEU A 14 -26.36 -15.31 -28.10
C LEU A 14 -26.18 -13.96 -27.37
N VAL A 15 -27.22 -13.11 -27.37
CA VAL A 15 -27.18 -11.83 -26.65
C VAL A 15 -27.01 -12.03 -25.15
N LEU A 16 -27.71 -13.00 -24.55
CA LEU A 16 -27.58 -13.33 -23.12
C LEU A 16 -26.15 -13.78 -22.77
N VAL A 17 -25.56 -14.66 -23.59
CA VAL A 17 -24.18 -15.15 -23.38
C VAL A 17 -23.16 -14.01 -23.50
N LEU A 18 -23.35 -13.10 -24.46
CA LEU A 18 -22.44 -11.97 -24.67
C LEU A 18 -22.56 -10.91 -23.56
N SER A 19 -23.75 -10.69 -23.00
CA SER A 19 -23.92 -9.76 -21.87
C SER A 19 -23.25 -10.26 -20.59
N ASP A 20 -23.34 -11.56 -20.30
CA ASP A 20 -22.71 -12.15 -19.12
C ASP A 20 -21.18 -12.10 -19.23
N ALA A 21 -20.64 -12.34 -20.43
CA ALA A 21 -19.20 -12.23 -20.70
C ALA A 21 -18.65 -10.81 -20.52
N PHE A 22 -19.45 -9.78 -20.80
CA PHE A 22 -19.06 -8.38 -20.61
C PHE A 22 -19.04 -7.98 -19.13
N ILE A 23 -20.00 -8.46 -18.34
CA ILE A 23 -20.07 -8.19 -16.89
C ILE A 23 -18.97 -8.94 -16.13
N LEU A 24 -18.65 -10.17 -16.55
CA LEU A 24 -17.55 -10.94 -15.97
C LEU A 24 -16.18 -10.55 -16.51
N SER A 25 -16.08 -9.64 -17.47
CA SER A 25 -14.78 -9.11 -17.87
C SER A 25 -14.21 -8.39 -16.65
N PRO A 26 -13.11 -8.88 -16.06
CA PRO A 26 -12.41 -8.07 -15.08
C PRO A 26 -11.99 -6.81 -15.85
N ALA A 27 -12.55 -5.66 -15.49
CA ALA A 27 -11.86 -4.41 -15.77
C ALA A 27 -10.48 -4.63 -15.16
N ALA A 28 -9.47 -4.75 -16.01
CA ALA A 28 -8.10 -4.94 -15.57
C ALA A 28 -7.65 -3.64 -14.89
N ASP A 29 -8.13 -3.41 -13.66
CA ASP A 29 -7.37 -2.68 -12.67
C ASP A 29 -6.23 -3.64 -12.30
N GLU A 30 -5.19 -3.64 -13.14
CA GLU A 30 -3.87 -3.97 -12.63
C GLU A 30 -3.68 -3.12 -11.36
N PRO A 31 -3.12 -3.69 -10.27
CA PRO A 31 -2.70 -2.86 -9.16
C PRO A 31 -1.72 -1.85 -9.74
N ARG A 32 -2.17 -0.60 -9.91
CA ARG A 32 -1.28 0.48 -10.34
C ARG A 32 -0.14 0.46 -9.33
N SER A 33 1.09 0.23 -9.79
CA SER A 33 2.25 0.31 -8.92
C SER A 33 2.31 1.74 -8.39
N CYS A 34 1.89 1.95 -7.14
CA CYS A 34 1.99 3.24 -6.50
C CYS A 34 3.46 3.43 -6.13
N ASP A 35 4.19 4.18 -6.94
CA ASP A 35 5.56 4.57 -6.66
C ASP A 35 5.54 5.88 -5.85
N PHE A 36 5.71 5.76 -4.54
CA PHE A 36 5.86 6.90 -3.65
C PHE A 36 7.35 7.12 -3.39
N PRO A 37 7.99 8.11 -4.04
CA PRO A 37 9.45 8.26 -3.99
C PRO A 37 9.97 8.70 -2.61
N ALA A 38 9.08 9.15 -1.72
CA ALA A 38 9.43 9.60 -0.39
C ALA A 38 8.24 9.53 0.58
N ILE A 39 8.55 9.42 1.87
CA ILE A 39 7.62 9.58 2.98
C ILE A 39 7.99 10.88 3.70
N ILE A 40 7.05 11.81 3.80
CA ILE A 40 7.19 13.03 4.62
C ILE A 40 6.40 12.80 5.90
N ASP A 41 7.12 12.59 6.99
CA ASP A 41 6.53 12.43 8.31
C ASP A 41 6.58 13.74 9.11
N LEU A 42 5.44 14.10 9.71
CA LEU A 42 5.26 15.26 10.58
C LEU A 42 4.75 14.76 11.93
N GLY A 43 5.53 14.96 12.99
CA GLY A 43 5.17 14.40 14.29
C GLY A 43 6.07 14.85 15.43
N ASP A 44 6.11 14.01 16.45
CA ASP A 44 6.84 14.20 17.70
C ASP A 44 8.01 13.21 17.84
N SER A 45 8.45 12.96 19.07
CA SER A 45 9.53 12.03 19.39
C SER A 45 9.32 10.61 18.87
N ASN A 46 8.07 10.16 18.72
CA ASN A 46 7.73 8.79 18.34
C ASN A 46 7.98 8.47 16.87
N SER A 47 8.15 9.50 16.04
CA SER A 47 8.41 9.37 14.60
C SER A 47 9.72 10.04 14.18
N ASN A 48 10.34 10.82 15.08
CA ASN A 48 11.62 11.47 14.84
C ASN A 48 12.80 10.49 14.67
N THR A 49 13.34 10.41 13.46
CA THR A 49 14.51 9.55 13.10
C THR A 49 15.88 10.22 13.27
N GLY A 50 15.94 11.38 13.93
CA GLY A 50 17.20 12.11 14.16
C GLY A 50 17.12 13.62 14.05
N ARG A 51 15.98 14.18 13.63
CA ARG A 51 15.80 15.64 13.47
C ARG A 51 15.97 16.40 14.78
N TYR A 52 15.44 15.89 15.89
CA TYR A 52 15.67 16.48 17.22
C TYR A 52 17.17 16.57 17.56
N ALA A 53 17.90 15.46 17.44
CA ALA A 53 19.34 15.40 17.71
C ALA A 53 20.20 16.22 16.72
N ALA A 54 19.64 16.69 15.61
CA ALA A 54 20.31 17.59 14.67
C ALA A 54 20.21 19.07 15.09
N GLY A 55 19.18 19.45 15.86
CA GLY A 55 18.96 20.82 16.34
C GLY A 55 19.17 21.02 17.84
N PHE A 56 19.18 19.93 18.62
CA PHE A 56 19.25 19.92 20.08
C PHE A 56 20.13 18.77 20.57
N ASP A 57 20.21 18.60 21.89
CA ASP A 57 20.97 17.51 22.51
C ASP A 57 20.40 16.13 22.10
N PRO A 58 21.25 15.16 21.76
CA PRO A 58 20.79 13.85 21.34
C PRO A 58 20.19 13.06 22.51
N PRO A 59 19.22 12.16 22.25
CA PRO A 59 18.76 11.20 23.24
C PRO A 59 19.93 10.38 23.80
N THR A 60 19.99 10.26 25.12
CA THR A 60 21.03 9.52 25.86
C THR A 60 20.57 8.10 26.20
N PRO A 61 21.45 7.20 26.69
CA PRO A 61 21.03 5.88 27.13
C PRO A 61 19.80 5.95 28.07
N PRO A 62 18.80 5.06 27.90
CA PRO A 62 18.92 3.76 27.24
C PRO A 62 18.65 3.74 25.72
N TYR A 63 18.36 4.87 25.06
CA TYR A 63 17.89 4.83 23.67
C TYR A 63 18.92 4.30 22.66
N GLY A 64 18.62 3.14 22.09
CA GLY A 64 19.36 2.50 21.00
C GLY A 64 20.24 1.34 21.46
N ASN A 65 20.26 1.04 22.76
CA ASN A 65 21.01 -0.07 23.35
C ASN A 65 20.49 -1.45 22.90
N THR A 66 19.17 -1.66 22.83
CA THR A 66 18.59 -2.99 22.53
C THR A 66 18.66 -3.34 21.04
N CYS A 67 18.30 -2.43 20.14
CA CYS A 67 18.24 -2.74 18.70
C CYS A 67 19.52 -2.36 17.95
N PHE A 68 20.05 -1.16 18.19
CA PHE A 68 21.17 -0.61 17.40
C PHE A 68 22.52 -0.78 18.08
N HIS A 69 22.53 -1.07 19.38
CA HIS A 69 23.72 -1.19 20.24
C HIS A 69 24.59 0.07 20.27
N MET A 70 23.98 1.22 19.95
CA MET A 70 24.58 2.57 19.97
C MET A 70 23.48 3.63 19.95
N PRO A 71 23.76 4.90 20.35
CA PRO A 71 22.77 5.96 20.24
C PRO A 71 22.27 6.15 18.80
N ALA A 72 21.01 5.80 18.56
CA ALA A 72 20.38 5.88 17.23
C ALA A 72 19.76 7.26 16.93
N ARG A 73 20.00 8.25 17.80
CA ARG A 73 19.44 9.62 17.71
C ARG A 73 17.91 9.67 17.71
N ARG A 74 17.28 8.66 18.31
CA ARG A 74 15.84 8.44 18.38
C ARG A 74 15.44 8.29 19.84
N PHE A 75 14.21 8.68 20.19
CA PHE A 75 13.65 8.46 21.53
C PHE A 75 13.04 7.05 21.65
N SER A 76 13.77 6.04 21.20
CA SER A 76 13.37 4.64 21.28
C SER A 76 14.60 3.77 21.46
N ASP A 77 14.43 2.68 22.21
CA ASP A 77 15.45 1.63 22.33
C ASP A 77 15.45 0.64 21.14
N GLY A 78 14.54 0.89 20.17
CA GLY A 78 14.34 0.08 18.99
C GLY A 78 13.96 0.88 17.74
N ARG A 79 13.45 0.16 16.75
CA ARG A 79 12.88 0.75 15.53
C ARG A 79 11.64 1.60 15.85
N LEU A 80 11.43 2.66 15.07
CA LEU A 80 10.19 3.45 15.06
C LEU A 80 9.22 2.84 14.04
N VAL A 81 7.94 3.21 14.13
CA VAL A 81 6.91 2.74 13.17
C VAL A 81 7.31 3.04 11.71
N LEU A 82 7.95 4.19 11.46
CA LEU A 82 8.45 4.56 10.13
C LEU A 82 9.47 3.57 9.56
N ASP A 83 10.27 2.89 10.39
CA ASP A 83 11.23 1.90 9.87
C ASP A 83 10.53 0.67 9.30
N PHE A 84 9.25 0.44 9.62
CA PHE A 84 8.45 -0.66 9.07
C PHE A 84 7.63 -0.23 7.85
N ILE A 85 7.38 1.08 7.70
CA ILE A 85 6.62 1.65 6.58
C ILE A 85 7.56 2.01 5.42
N GLY A 86 8.75 2.55 5.72
CA GLY A 86 9.72 3.03 4.73
C GLY A 86 10.70 1.98 4.19
N MET A 87 10.47 0.68 4.47
CA MET A 87 11.19 -0.38 3.76
C MET A 87 10.60 -0.50 2.35
N PHE A 88 11.29 0.11 1.38
CA PHE A 88 11.34 -0.41 0.02
C PHE A 88 12.50 -1.42 -0.06
#